data_AF-A0AA86NW16-F1
#
_entry.id   AF-A0AA86NW16-F1
#
_cell.length_a   1.000
_cell.length_b   1.000
_cell.length_c   1.000
_cell.angle_alpha   90.00
_cell.angle_beta   90.00
_cell.angle_gamma   90.00
#
_symmetry.space_group_name_H-M   'P 1'
#
loop_
_entity.id
_entity.type
_entity.pdbx_description
1 polymer ?
#
loop_
_entity_poly.entity_id
_entity_poly.type
_entity_poly.pdbx_seq_one_letter_code
_entity_poly.pdbx_strand_id
1 'polypeptide(L)'
;MSERSYCKWSQEEKDALVKQITEQKDANLKPDWAEIQRRVGTKTIRQCYDQYVLLFKKPRKTDSRHMWTEQEERKLAKAFKQNPYQWERIQGLFPDLNVVQLKNKVNTLMRSNEEESESKEYVTDPVQTEKSELQVLAGQLGKLLNL
;
A
#
# COMPACT_ATOMS: atom_id res chain seq x y z
N MET A 1 -14.76 0.38 25.99
CA MET A 1 -13.74 0.11 24.95
C MET A 1 -13.79 -1.38 24.66
N SER A 2 -14.47 -1.82 23.59
CA SER A 2 -14.50 -3.24 23.22
C SER A 2 -13.14 -3.58 22.62
N GLU A 3 -12.34 -4.38 23.34
CA GLU A 3 -11.13 -4.96 22.80
C GLU A 3 -11.50 -5.72 21.52
N ARG A 4 -10.94 -5.28 20.39
CA ARG A 4 -11.03 -6.03 19.14
C ARG A 4 -10.11 -7.24 19.27
N SER A 5 -10.49 -8.18 20.13
CA SER A 5 -9.88 -9.50 20.19
C SER A 5 -10.19 -10.19 18.88
N TYR A 6 -9.20 -10.18 17.98
CA TYR A 6 -9.21 -11.00 16.78
C TYR A 6 -9.03 -12.45 17.25
N CYS A 7 -10.11 -13.03 17.81
CA CYS A 7 -10.10 -14.39 18.35
C CYS A 7 -9.79 -15.36 17.20
N LYS A 8 -8.64 -16.02 17.32
CA LYS A 8 -8.21 -17.09 16.42
C LYS A 8 -9.31 -18.17 16.39
N TRP A 9 -9.70 -18.59 15.18
CA TRP A 9 -10.70 -19.65 15.00
C TRP A 9 -10.16 -20.98 15.54
N SER A 10 -10.88 -21.60 16.46
CA SER A 10 -10.61 -22.98 16.89
C SER A 10 -11.02 -23.97 15.80
N GLN A 11 -10.60 -25.23 15.94
CA GLN A 11 -10.99 -26.26 14.96
C GLN A 11 -12.49 -26.59 15.10
N GLU A 12 -12.99 -26.67 16.32
CA GLU A 12 -14.40 -26.94 16.63
C GLU A 12 -15.33 -25.86 16.04
N GLU A 13 -14.92 -24.59 16.12
CA GLU A 13 -15.66 -23.47 15.53
C GLU A 13 -15.72 -23.57 14.00
N LYS A 14 -14.62 -23.98 13.36
CA LYS A 14 -14.58 -24.19 11.91
C LYS A 14 -15.42 -25.38 11.49
N ASP A 15 -15.38 -26.47 12.25
CA ASP A 15 -16.15 -27.68 11.96
C ASP A 15 -17.65 -27.40 12.12
N ALA A 16 -18.05 -26.67 13.16
CA ALA A 16 -19.43 -26.21 13.33
C ALA A 16 -19.89 -25.31 12.17
N LEU A 17 -19.04 -24.36 11.74
CA LEU A 17 -19.31 -23.49 10.59
C LEU A 17 -19.49 -24.31 9.30
N VAL A 18 -18.56 -25.21 9.00
CA VAL A 18 -18.59 -26.07 7.80
C VAL A 18 -19.82 -26.95 7.81
N LYS A 19 -20.12 -27.60 8.94
CA LYS A 19 -21.29 -28.48 9.09
C LYS A 19 -22.60 -27.75 8.77
N GLN A 20 -22.84 -26.59 9.38
CA GLN A 20 -24.07 -25.83 9.14
C GLN A 20 -24.19 -25.35 7.70
N ILE A 21 -23.08 -24.96 7.07
CA ILE A 21 -23.08 -24.51 5.68
C ILE A 21 -23.37 -25.67 4.73
N THR A 22 -22.81 -26.85 4.98
CA THR A 22 -23.08 -28.04 4.18
C THR A 22 -24.53 -28.48 4.33
N GLU A 23 -25.07 -28.55 5.55
CA GLU A 23 -26.48 -28.90 5.81
C GLU A 23 -27.45 -27.96 5.08
N GLN A 24 -27.19 -26.65 5.11
CA GLN A 24 -28.04 -25.67 4.42
C GLN A 24 -27.89 -25.73 2.90
N LYS A 25 -26.69 -26.03 2.38
CA LYS A 25 -26.45 -26.23 0.94
C LYS A 25 -27.12 -27.49 0.40
N ASP A 26 -27.10 -28.58 1.16
CA ASP A 26 -27.75 -29.84 0.79
C ASP A 26 -29.28 -29.67 0.73
N ALA A 27 -29.83 -28.81 1.60
CA ALA A 27 -31.23 -28.39 1.54
C ALA A 27 -31.54 -27.41 0.38
N ASN A 28 -30.55 -27.07 -0.45
CA ASN A 28 -30.62 -26.08 -1.53
C ASN A 28 -31.05 -24.67 -1.04
N LEU A 29 -30.75 -24.36 0.22
CA LEU A 29 -31.06 -23.08 0.85
C LEU A 29 -29.86 -22.13 0.77
N LYS A 30 -30.14 -20.82 0.72
CA LYS A 30 -29.10 -19.80 0.90
C LYS A 30 -28.59 -19.87 2.35
N PRO A 31 -27.27 -19.74 2.60
CA PRO A 31 -26.74 -19.78 3.95
C PRO A 31 -27.36 -18.68 4.83
N ASP A 32 -28.07 -19.08 5.89
CA ASP A 32 -28.54 -18.19 6.94
C ASP A 32 -27.42 -17.97 7.95
N TRP A 33 -26.74 -16.83 7.79
CA TRP A 33 -25.63 -16.45 8.63
C TRP A 33 -26.04 -16.19 10.09
N ALA A 34 -27.30 -15.86 10.37
CA ALA A 34 -27.78 -15.63 11.73
C ALA A 34 -27.93 -16.96 12.50
N GLU A 35 -28.45 -18.00 11.86
CA GLU A 35 -28.46 -19.36 12.43
C GLU A 35 -27.04 -19.87 12.61
N ILE A 36 -26.17 -19.71 11.60
CA ILE A 36 -24.76 -20.12 11.68
C ILE A 36 -24.06 -19.43 12.85
N GLN A 37 -24.25 -18.12 13.02
CA GLN A 37 -23.69 -17.37 14.14
C GLN A 37 -24.21 -17.89 15.48
N ARG A 38 -25.51 -18.18 15.61
CA ARG A 38 -26.08 -18.75 16.85
C ARG A 38 -25.46 -20.11 17.20
N ARG A 39 -25.13 -20.91 16.20
CA ARG A 39 -24.47 -22.22 16.39
C ARG A 39 -23.00 -22.10 16.79
N VAL A 40 -22.27 -21.16 16.21
CA VAL A 40 -20.87 -20.89 16.56
C VAL A 40 -20.77 -20.17 17.91
N GLY A 41 -21.71 -19.29 18.24
CA GLY A 41 -21.89 -18.60 19.52
C GLY A 41 -20.84 -17.52 19.83
N THR A 42 -19.59 -17.74 19.47
CA THR A 42 -18.43 -16.91 19.84
C THR A 42 -18.04 -15.88 18.78
N LYS A 43 -18.55 -16.02 17.56
CA LYS A 43 -18.19 -15.20 16.39
C LYS A 43 -19.40 -14.42 15.90
N THR A 44 -19.13 -13.25 15.33
CA THR A 44 -20.15 -12.42 14.66
C THR A 44 -20.51 -12.98 13.29
N ILE A 45 -21.70 -12.62 12.80
CA ILE A 45 -22.17 -12.94 11.43
C ILE A 45 -21.10 -12.61 10.39
N ARG A 46 -20.45 -11.44 10.53
CA ARG A 46 -19.40 -11.00 9.60
C ARG A 46 -18.20 -11.94 9.61
N GLN A 47 -17.73 -12.33 10.80
CA GLN A 47 -16.62 -13.27 10.94
C GLN A 47 -16.96 -14.63 10.33
N CYS A 48 -18.18 -15.14 10.53
CA CYS A 48 -18.64 -16.38 9.91
C CYS A 48 -18.61 -16.31 8.38
N TYR A 49 -19.07 -15.19 7.80
CA TYR A 49 -19.00 -14.96 6.35
C TYR A 49 -17.55 -14.90 5.85
N ASP A 50 -16.69 -14.12 6.52
CA ASP A 50 -15.29 -13.98 6.11
C ASP A 50 -14.56 -15.34 6.18
N GLN A 51 -14.82 -16.14 7.22
CA GLN A 51 -14.28 -17.49 7.34
C GLN A 51 -14.82 -18.44 6.27
N TYR A 52 -16.10 -18.35 5.92
CA TYR A 52 -16.67 -19.10 4.81
C TYR A 52 -15.98 -18.75 3.48
N VAL A 53 -15.76 -17.46 3.22
CA VAL A 53 -15.04 -17.01 2.02
C VAL A 53 -13.64 -17.61 1.97
N LEU A 54 -12.91 -17.62 3.09
CA LEU A 54 -11.57 -18.20 3.16
C LEU A 54 -11.55 -19.72 2.94
N LEU A 55 -12.55 -20.44 3.44
CA LEU A 55 -12.60 -21.91 3.34
C LEU A 55 -13.13 -22.42 2.01
N PHE A 56 -14.14 -21.75 1.44
CA PHE A 56 -14.91 -22.29 0.31
C PHE A 56 -14.73 -21.52 -1.00
N LYS A 57 -14.26 -20.26 -0.98
CA LYS A 57 -13.94 -19.57 -2.24
C LYS A 57 -12.50 -19.91 -2.62
N LYS A 58 -12.32 -20.36 -3.86
CA LYS A 58 -10.98 -20.49 -4.44
C LYS A 58 -10.32 -19.11 -4.43
N PRO A 59 -9.05 -19.01 -4.00
CA PRO A 59 -8.32 -17.76 -4.13
C PRO A 59 -8.30 -17.38 -5.61
N ARG A 60 -8.70 -16.16 -5.90
CA ARG A 60 -8.53 -15.59 -7.24
C ARG A 60 -7.04 -15.43 -7.50
N LYS A 61 -6.62 -15.44 -8.76
CA LYS A 61 -5.22 -15.18 -9.14
C LYS A 61 -4.70 -13.87 -8.49
N THR A 62 -5.58 -12.88 -8.38
CA THR A 62 -5.32 -11.56 -7.77
C THR A 62 -5.25 -11.56 -6.24
N ASP A 63 -5.62 -12.66 -5.56
CA ASP A 63 -5.59 -12.76 -4.10
C ASP A 63 -4.19 -13.16 -3.58
N SER A 64 -3.28 -13.58 -4.47
CA SER A 64 -1.87 -13.79 -4.12
C SER A 64 -1.16 -12.46 -3.83
N ARG A 65 -0.16 -12.48 -2.94
CA ARG A 65 0.63 -11.29 -2.61
C ARG A 65 1.46 -10.90 -3.85
N HIS A 66 0.95 -9.95 -4.63
CA HIS A 66 1.65 -9.44 -5.81
C HIS A 66 3.00 -8.84 -5.43
N MET A 67 4.05 -9.27 -6.13
CA MET A 67 5.39 -8.72 -6.00
C MET A 67 5.54 -7.56 -6.98
N TRP A 68 5.53 -6.34 -6.44
CA TRP A 68 5.71 -5.14 -7.24
C TRP A 68 7.12 -5.05 -7.78
N THR A 69 7.24 -4.91 -9.09
CA THR A 69 8.50 -4.55 -9.74
C THR A 69 8.62 -3.04 -9.87
N GLU A 70 9.84 -2.50 -9.90
CA GLU A 70 10.06 -1.06 -10.11
C GLU A 70 9.43 -0.56 -11.42
N GLN A 71 9.39 -1.39 -12.45
CA GLN A 71 8.77 -1.04 -13.73
C GLN A 71 7.25 -0.84 -13.58
N GLU A 72 6.58 -1.73 -12.86
CA GLU A 72 5.15 -1.60 -12.56
C GLU A 72 4.87 -0.39 -11.68
N GLU A 73 5.72 -0.12 -10.70
CA GLU A 73 5.60 1.07 -9.83
C GLU A 73 5.72 2.37 -10.62
N ARG A 74 6.73 2.48 -11.49
CA ARG A 74 6.89 3.63 -12.39
C ARG A 74 5.69 3.78 -13.32
N LYS A 75 5.21 2.66 -13.88
CA LYS A 75 4.01 2.64 -14.74
C LYS A 75 2.77 3.09 -13.97
N LEU A 76 2.59 2.63 -12.73
CA LEU A 76 1.47 2.97 -11.86
C LEU A 76 1.50 4.46 -11.46
N ALA A 77 2.66 4.96 -11.04
CA ALA A 77 2.84 6.37 -10.70
C ALA A 77 2.55 7.27 -11.90
N LYS A 78 3.03 6.91 -13.10
CA LYS A 78 2.73 7.64 -14.34
C LYS A 78 1.25 7.60 -14.68
N ALA A 79 0.62 6.43 -14.61
CA ALA A 79 -0.81 6.27 -14.91
C ALA A 79 -1.69 7.08 -13.94
N PHE A 80 -1.35 7.08 -12.65
CA PHE A 80 -2.04 7.84 -11.62
C PHE A 80 -1.87 9.36 -11.81
N LYS A 81 -0.67 9.84 -12.16
CA LYS A 81 -0.44 11.25 -12.51
C LYS A 81 -1.27 11.71 -13.71
N GLN A 82 -1.46 10.84 -14.69
CA GLN A 82 -2.23 11.15 -15.91
C GLN A 82 -3.75 11.08 -15.70
N ASN A 83 -4.22 10.17 -14.85
CA ASN A 83 -5.65 9.90 -14.63
C ASN A 83 -5.94 9.74 -13.13
N PRO A 84 -5.85 10.81 -12.33
CA PRO A 84 -5.99 10.72 -10.88
C PRO A 84 -7.39 10.19 -10.51
N TYR A 85 -7.42 9.25 -9.56
CA TYR A 85 -8.64 8.61 -9.03
C TYR A 85 -9.51 7.85 -10.04
N GLN A 86 -9.13 7.77 -11.32
CA GLN A 86 -9.81 6.97 -12.33
C GLN A 86 -9.35 5.51 -12.30
N TRP A 87 -9.65 4.84 -11.19
CA TRP A 87 -9.09 3.52 -10.88
C TRP A 87 -9.46 2.43 -11.90
N GLU A 88 -10.65 2.48 -12.49
CA GLU A 88 -11.05 1.51 -13.53
C GLU A 88 -10.18 1.65 -14.79
N ARG A 89 -9.86 2.88 -15.19
CA ARG A 89 -8.97 3.18 -16.32
C ARG A 89 -7.55 2.74 -16.03
N ILE A 90 -7.07 2.97 -14.81
CA ILE A 90 -5.74 2.49 -14.37
C ILE A 90 -5.71 0.96 -14.32
N GLN A 91 -6.76 0.31 -13.81
CA GLN A 91 -6.85 -1.15 -13.72
C GLN A 91 -6.78 -1.80 -15.12
N GLY A 92 -7.31 -1.16 -16.15
CA GLY A 92 -7.16 -1.63 -17.53
C GLY A 92 -5.68 -1.81 -17.98
N LEU A 93 -4.73 -1.13 -17.33
CA LEU A 93 -3.29 -1.27 -17.60
C LEU A 93 -2.60 -2.39 -16.80
N PHE A 94 -3.32 -2.96 -15.81
CA PHE A 94 -2.87 -3.97 -14.87
C PHE A 94 -3.94 -5.07 -14.71
N PRO A 95 -4.13 -5.95 -15.71
CA PRO A 95 -5.23 -6.91 -15.73
C PRO A 95 -5.16 -7.93 -14.58
N ASP A 96 -3.96 -8.21 -14.09
CA ASP A 96 -3.72 -9.15 -12.98
C ASP A 96 -3.88 -8.51 -11.59
N LEU A 97 -4.14 -7.20 -11.53
CA LEU A 97 -4.26 -6.46 -10.28
C LEU A 97 -5.69 -5.95 -10.08
N ASN A 98 -6.12 -5.97 -8.83
CA ASN A 98 -7.39 -5.37 -8.43
C ASN A 98 -7.20 -3.90 -8.00
N VAL A 99 -8.30 -3.12 -8.05
CA VAL A 99 -8.30 -1.70 -7.67
C VAL A 99 -7.77 -1.46 -6.25
N VAL A 100 -8.02 -2.38 -5.32
CA VAL A 100 -7.57 -2.25 -3.93
C VAL A 100 -6.04 -2.35 -3.85
N GLN A 101 -5.42 -3.27 -4.58
CA GLN A 101 -3.97 -3.40 -4.67
C GLN A 101 -3.34 -2.13 -5.25
N LEU A 102 -3.94 -1.59 -6.32
CA LEU A 102 -3.48 -0.35 -6.96
C LEU A 102 -3.55 0.84 -5.99
N LYS A 103 -4.67 1.02 -5.29
CA LYS A 103 -4.85 2.07 -4.27
C LYS A 103 -3.83 1.94 -3.15
N ASN A 104 -3.69 0.74 -2.59
CA ASN A 104 -2.74 0.49 -1.51
C ASN A 104 -1.32 0.83 -1.95
N LYS A 105 -0.93 0.46 -3.19
CA LYS A 105 0.41 0.75 -3.70
C LYS A 105 0.62 2.23 -3.96
N VAL A 106 -0.33 2.94 -4.56
CA VAL A 106 -0.24 4.40 -4.75
C VAL A 106 -0.10 5.11 -3.42
N ASN A 107 -0.85 4.72 -2.40
CA ASN A 107 -0.71 5.30 -1.06
C ASN A 107 0.71 5.08 -0.48
N THR A 108 1.30 3.89 -0.68
CA THR A 108 2.70 3.65 -0.29
C THR A 108 3.67 4.55 -1.07
N LEU A 109 3.50 4.66 -2.39
CA LEU A 109 4.37 5.48 -3.24
C LEU A 109 4.28 6.97 -2.88
N MET A 110 3.10 7.50 -2.59
CA MET A 110 2.93 8.91 -2.21
C MET A 110 3.60 9.23 -0.88
N ARG A 111 3.51 8.32 0.11
CA ARG A 111 4.20 8.47 1.39
C ARG A 111 5.73 8.48 1.25
N SER A 112 6.27 7.55 0.46
CA SER A 112 7.72 7.52 0.20
C SER A 112 8.23 8.74 -0.57
N ASN A 113 7.39 9.33 -1.42
CA ASN A 113 7.74 10.49 -2.22
C ASN A 113 7.70 11.81 -1.41
N GLU A 114 6.89 11.88 -0.34
CA GLU A 114 6.93 12.97 0.65
C GLU A 114 8.24 12.93 1.46
N GLU A 115 8.65 11.75 1.92
CA GLU A 115 9.91 11.57 2.67
C GLU A 115 11.17 11.87 1.82
N GLU A 116 11.15 11.55 0.52
CA GLU A 116 12.22 11.93 -0.43
C GLU A 116 12.23 13.42 -0.79
N SER A 117 11.10 14.11 -0.70
CA SER A 117 11.02 15.56 -0.95
C SER A 117 11.58 16.37 0.22
N GLU A 118 11.40 15.90 1.45
CA GLU A 118 11.92 16.54 2.67
C GLU A 118 13.44 16.33 2.84
N SER A 119 13.98 15.22 2.34
CA SER A 119 15.42 14.91 2.40
C SER A 119 16.25 15.55 1.29
N LYS A 120 15.62 16.18 0.28
CA LYS A 120 16.31 16.99 -0.75
C LYS A 120 16.36 18.49 -0.42
N GLU A 121 15.68 18.94 0.62
CA GLU A 121 15.65 20.35 1.03
C GLU A 121 16.72 20.73 2.08
N TYR A 122 17.61 19.80 2.43
CA TYR A 122 18.83 20.07 3.19
C TYR A 122 20.08 19.96 2.30
N VAL A 123 20.14 20.77 1.24
CA VAL A 123 21.43 21.34 0.82
C VAL A 123 21.59 22.65 1.57
N THR A 124 21.91 22.54 2.87
CA THR A 124 22.57 23.66 3.54
C THR A 124 24.02 23.63 3.07
N ASP A 125 24.36 24.52 2.15
CA ASP A 125 25.73 25.04 2.04
C ASP A 125 26.12 25.57 3.42
N PRO A 126 27.22 25.06 3.99
CA PRO A 126 28.30 25.98 4.31
C PRO A 126 29.68 25.33 4.13
N VAL A 127 30.55 25.91 3.32
CA VAL A 127 31.94 26.19 3.75
C VAL A 127 32.46 27.36 2.92
N GLN A 128 32.82 28.38 3.67
CA GLN A 128 33.29 29.68 3.26
C GLN A 128 34.82 29.62 3.04
N THR A 129 35.31 30.49 2.14
CA THR A 129 36.63 31.14 2.23
C THR A 129 37.85 30.32 1.82
N GLU A 130 38.34 30.55 0.59
CA GLU A 130 39.77 30.77 0.24
C GLU A 130 39.95 30.70 -1.28
N LYS A 131 39.53 31.74 -2.04
CA LYS A 131 40.15 32.05 -3.34
C LYS A 131 39.87 33.46 -3.87
N SER A 132 39.86 34.45 -2.97
CA SER A 132 39.69 35.87 -3.34
C SER A 132 40.95 36.71 -3.14
N GLU A 133 42.07 36.13 -2.72
CA GLU A 133 43.32 36.87 -2.45
C GLU A 133 44.31 36.95 -3.64
N LEU A 134 44.00 36.34 -4.79
CA LEU A 134 44.84 36.46 -6.00
C LEU A 134 44.34 37.49 -7.03
N GLN A 135 43.39 38.36 -6.66
CA GLN A 135 42.90 39.43 -7.56
C GLN A 135 43.09 40.85 -7.02
N VAL A 136 43.69 41.02 -5.84
CA VAL A 136 44.00 42.34 -5.27
C VAL A 136 45.50 42.70 -5.36
N LEU A 137 46.39 41.74 -5.66
CA LEU A 137 47.84 41.96 -5.78
C LEU A 137 48.37 42.17 -7.21
N ALA A 138 47.50 42.31 -8.22
CA ALA A 138 47.87 42.73 -9.57
C ALA A 138 47.56 44.21 -9.86
N GLY A 139 47.01 44.95 -8.88
CA GLY A 139 46.66 46.37 -8.99
C GLY A 139 47.64 47.35 -8.33
N GLN A 140 48.71 46.87 -7.67
CA GLN A 140 49.64 47.70 -6.90
C GLN A 140 51.12 47.61 -7.30
N LEU A 141 51.43 47.02 -8.46
CA LEU A 141 52.76 47.08 -9.10
C LEU A 141 52.69 47.78 -10.47
N GLY A 142 51.99 48.92 -10.52
CA GLY A 142 51.94 49.83 -11.68
C GLY A 142 52.09 51.31 -11.32
N LYS A 143 52.53 51.63 -10.10
CA LYS A 143 52.70 53.02 -9.61
C LYS A 143 54.02 53.32 -8.90
N LEU A 144 55.00 52.42 -8.95
CA LEU A 144 56.38 52.69 -8.51
C LEU A 144 57.37 52.10 -9.50
N LEU A 145 57.49 52.76 -10.66
CA LEU A 145 58.67 52.85 -11.54
C LEU A 145 58.22 53.61 -12.81
N ASN A 146 57.87 54.88 -12.60
CA ASN A 146 57.86 55.92 -13.63
C ASN A 146 58.43 57.18 -12.96
N LEU A 147 59.75 57.16 -12.81
CA LEU A 147 60.63 58.32 -12.95
C LEU A 147 61.81 57.82 -13.78
#